data_AF-A0A8H6K6M6-F1
#
_entry.id   AF-A0A8H6K6M6-F1
#
_cell.length_a   1.000
_cell.length_b   1.000
_cell.length_c   1.000
_cell.angle_alpha   90.00
_cell.angle_beta   90.00
_cell.angle_gamma   90.00
#
_symmetry.space_group_name_H-M   'P 1'
#
loop_
_entity.id
_entity.type
_entity.pdbx_description
1 polymer ?
#
loop_
_entity_poly.entity_id
_entity_poly.type
_entity_poly.pdbx_seq_one_letter_code
_entity_poly.pdbx_strand_id
1 'polypeptide(L)'
;MSREQAKKRDSEFDLIERVHEAEYPFLKLPPEPAHKLTVTLEDINFTEEKYLVYENYQRVVHKDEPAEITRRGFRRFLCESPVQSKFITTADGKEQFLGSVHQCYRLDGKLVAIGVLDLLPSCVSAVYFLYHESIHKYAPGKLSAIREIALAREAGYRYWYPGFYIHSCPKMRYKMDYTPQYILDPETLTWDLVDKRVMDLLGKKRYVSLSKEGDVDMLDQGLKTEARQSSNDGGVVDANAEDEVEHGHGEQQDEKQGEKQDGDSDCHDCYEEDNDMFLFNTGMPGVMSLDEVRSLDELDHIKLRIDGSGRLVETGDLVAWPRQDVGTHGCLKAGIAELLAALGPELLEGLCVDFWNPAF
;
A
#
# COMPACT_ATOMS: atom_id res chain seq x y z
N MET A 1 -15.05 8.20 37.88
CA MET A 1 -15.25 9.32 36.95
C MET A 1 -16.23 10.31 37.59
N SER A 2 -15.97 11.62 37.51
CA SER A 2 -16.94 12.61 38.03
C SER A 2 -18.17 12.72 37.12
N ARG A 3 -19.28 13.26 37.64
CA ARG A 3 -20.53 13.44 36.88
C ARG A 3 -20.36 14.38 35.67
N GLU A 4 -19.49 15.38 35.78
CA GLU A 4 -19.15 16.29 34.68
C GLU A 4 -18.29 15.61 33.61
N GLN A 5 -17.33 14.77 34.01
CA GLN A 5 -16.53 13.97 33.07
C GLN A 5 -17.41 12.97 32.31
N ALA A 6 -18.42 12.37 32.95
CA ALA A 6 -19.37 11.50 32.28
C ALA A 6 -20.24 12.25 31.28
N LYS A 7 -20.76 13.41 31.68
CA LYS A 7 -21.54 14.26 30.78
C LYS A 7 -20.73 14.71 29.58
N LYS A 8 -19.46 15.12 29.77
CA LYS A 8 -18.57 15.51 28.68
C LYS A 8 -18.27 14.32 27.74
N ARG A 9 -18.01 13.14 28.30
CA ARG A 9 -17.78 11.92 27.53
C ARG A 9 -18.96 11.56 26.63
N ASP A 10 -20.18 11.74 27.12
CA ASP A 10 -21.39 11.41 26.38
C ASP A 10 -21.78 12.51 25.36
N SER A 11 -21.28 13.74 25.52
CA SER A 11 -21.60 14.88 24.64
C SER A 11 -20.51 15.23 23.62
N GLU A 12 -19.25 14.91 23.89
CA GLU A 12 -18.09 15.28 23.05
C GLU A 12 -17.26 14.05 22.70
N PHE A 13 -17.05 13.82 21.40
CA PHE A 13 -16.18 12.75 20.92
C PHE A 13 -14.77 13.28 20.62
N ASP A 14 -13.78 12.82 21.38
CA ASP A 14 -12.37 13.01 21.10
C ASP A 14 -11.73 11.69 20.68
N LEU A 15 -11.21 11.62 19.45
CA LEU A 15 -10.64 10.40 18.89
C LEU A 15 -9.43 9.92 19.70
N ILE A 16 -8.53 10.83 20.07
CA ILE A 16 -7.27 10.48 20.75
C ILE A 16 -7.60 9.94 22.13
N GLU A 17 -8.46 10.63 22.89
CA GLU A 17 -8.91 10.17 24.20
C GLU A 17 -9.56 8.78 24.13
N ARG A 18 -10.48 8.56 23.18
CA ARG A 18 -11.20 7.28 23.04
C ARG A 18 -10.28 6.12 22.66
N VAL A 19 -9.26 6.38 21.85
CA VAL A 19 -8.27 5.38 21.44
C VAL A 19 -7.41 4.95 22.64
N HIS A 20 -6.90 5.91 23.42
CA HIS A 20 -6.06 5.61 24.57
C HIS A 20 -6.84 5.07 25.77
N GLU A 21 -8.14 5.32 25.88
CA GLU A 21 -8.97 4.78 26.96
C GLU A 21 -8.92 3.26 27.09
N ALA A 22 -8.61 2.53 26.02
CA ALA A 22 -8.45 1.07 26.04
C ALA A 22 -7.01 0.62 26.33
N GLU A 23 -6.03 1.51 26.26
CA GLU A 23 -4.61 1.21 26.42
C GLU A 23 -4.21 1.27 27.90
N TYR A 24 -3.57 0.21 28.38
CA TYR A 24 -3.20 0.01 29.78
C TYR A 24 -2.41 1.20 30.39
N PRO A 25 -1.45 1.84 29.70
CA PRO A 25 -0.74 3.00 30.24
C PRO A 25 -1.62 4.20 30.58
N PHE A 26 -2.82 4.29 30.01
CA PHE A 26 -3.75 5.42 30.18
C PHE A 26 -4.96 5.08 31.05
N LEU A 27 -5.08 3.84 31.49
CA LEU A 27 -6.17 3.40 32.35
C LEU A 27 -6.10 4.02 33.76
N LYS A 28 -7.22 4.54 34.24
CA LYS A 28 -7.38 5.01 35.61
C LYS A 28 -7.73 3.82 36.51
N LEU A 29 -6.73 3.27 37.20
CA LEU A 29 -6.90 2.19 38.16
C LEU A 29 -7.32 2.74 39.54
N PRO A 30 -8.14 2.02 40.34
CA PRO A 30 -8.84 0.74 40.07
C PRO A 30 -10.23 0.90 39.39
N PRO A 31 -10.86 -0.19 38.87
CA PRO A 31 -10.51 -1.62 38.97
C PRO A 31 -9.41 -2.07 38.00
N GLU A 32 -8.77 -3.21 38.29
CA GLU A 32 -7.85 -3.84 37.33
C GLU A 32 -8.62 -4.37 36.11
N PRO A 33 -8.14 -4.10 34.88
CA PRO A 33 -8.76 -4.63 33.68
C PRO A 33 -8.48 -6.14 33.55
N ALA A 34 -9.38 -6.85 32.86
CA ALA A 34 -9.19 -8.28 32.57
C ALA A 34 -7.97 -8.56 31.69
N HIS A 35 -7.59 -7.59 30.84
CA HIS A 35 -6.47 -7.69 29.93
C HIS A 35 -5.71 -6.35 29.85
N LYS A 36 -4.41 -6.42 29.55
CA LYS A 36 -3.51 -5.25 29.41
C LYS A 36 -3.13 -5.07 27.95
N LEU A 37 -3.75 -4.11 27.28
CA LEU A 37 -3.39 -3.71 25.91
C LEU A 37 -2.31 -2.61 25.95
N THR A 38 -1.20 -2.84 25.25
CA THR A 38 -0.14 -1.83 25.08
C THR A 38 0.18 -1.70 23.61
N VAL A 39 0.38 -0.47 23.14
CA VAL A 39 0.76 -0.18 21.75
C VAL A 39 2.07 0.61 21.76
N THR A 40 3.06 0.14 21.00
CA THR A 40 4.39 0.74 20.92
C THR A 40 4.81 0.94 19.47
N LEU A 41 5.59 1.99 19.20
CA LEU A 41 6.33 2.11 17.95
C LEU A 41 7.72 1.50 18.17
N GLU A 42 8.05 0.50 17.38
CA GLU A 42 9.31 -0.24 17.44
C GLU A 42 10.04 -0.15 16.10
N ASP A 43 11.34 -0.44 16.12
CA ASP A 43 12.16 -0.54 14.91
C ASP A 43 11.65 -1.66 13.97
N ILE A 44 11.82 -1.48 12.66
CA ILE A 44 11.42 -2.47 11.63
C ILE A 44 12.27 -3.75 11.63
N ASN A 45 13.31 -3.82 12.45
CA ASN A 45 14.17 -4.97 12.61
C ASN A 45 13.42 -6.28 12.84
N PHE A 46 14.02 -7.34 12.30
CA PHE A 46 13.60 -8.70 12.51
C PHE A 46 13.65 -9.07 13.99
N THR A 47 12.56 -9.65 14.49
CA THR A 47 12.56 -10.44 15.73
C THR A 47 11.79 -11.72 15.50
N GLU A 48 12.15 -12.79 16.21
CA GLU A 48 11.39 -14.05 16.14
C GLU A 48 9.93 -13.84 16.57
N GLU A 49 9.69 -12.98 17.57
CA GLU A 49 8.33 -12.67 17.99
C GLU A 49 7.48 -12.04 16.87
N LYS A 50 8.04 -11.08 16.12
CA LYS A 50 7.34 -10.45 14.99
C LYS A 50 7.08 -11.44 13.86
N TYR A 51 8.08 -12.29 13.57
CA TYR A 51 7.96 -13.35 12.58
C TYR A 51 6.86 -14.36 12.93
N LEU A 52 6.69 -14.74 14.20
CA LEU A 52 5.63 -15.67 14.60
C LEU A 52 4.21 -15.10 14.40
N VAL A 53 4.03 -13.78 14.50
CA VAL A 53 2.73 -13.16 14.16
C VAL A 53 2.53 -13.15 12.64
N TYR A 54 3.58 -12.87 11.87
CA TYR A 54 3.55 -12.95 10.40
C TYR A 54 3.24 -14.37 9.92
N GLU A 55 3.91 -15.40 10.44
CA GLU A 55 3.67 -16.79 10.06
C GLU A 55 2.21 -17.19 10.33
N ASN A 56 1.71 -16.88 11.53
CA ASN A 56 0.33 -17.16 11.89
C ASN A 56 -0.63 -16.48 10.91
N TYR A 57 -0.38 -15.21 10.58
CA TYR A 57 -1.20 -14.44 9.67
C TYR A 57 -1.21 -15.02 8.25
N GLN A 58 -0.03 -15.31 7.67
CA GLN A 58 0.06 -15.90 6.32
C GLN A 58 -0.67 -17.25 6.26
N ARG A 59 -0.46 -18.14 7.24
CA ARG A 59 -1.10 -19.45 7.29
C ARG A 59 -2.62 -19.38 7.49
N VAL A 60 -3.12 -18.49 8.34
CA VAL A 60 -4.55 -18.45 8.71
C VAL A 60 -5.37 -17.60 7.74
N VAL A 61 -4.84 -16.44 7.36
CA VAL A 61 -5.58 -15.43 6.57
C VAL A 61 -5.32 -15.61 5.08
N HIS A 62 -4.07 -15.79 4.66
CA HIS A 62 -3.71 -15.99 3.25
C HIS A 62 -3.76 -17.46 2.82
N LYS A 63 -3.60 -18.39 3.78
CA LYS A 63 -3.57 -19.85 3.55
C LYS A 63 -2.38 -20.29 2.71
N ASP A 64 -1.26 -19.58 2.87
CA ASP A 64 0.01 -19.91 2.23
C ASP A 64 0.57 -21.23 2.79
N GLU A 65 1.35 -21.93 1.97
CA GLU A 65 1.98 -23.18 2.39
C GLU A 65 3.17 -22.91 3.33
N PRO A 66 3.45 -23.77 4.31
CA PRO A 66 4.52 -23.52 5.29
C PRO A 66 5.91 -23.28 4.69
N ALA A 67 6.19 -23.83 3.50
CA ALA A 67 7.45 -23.63 2.78
C ALA A 67 7.59 -22.21 2.22
N GLU A 68 6.48 -21.53 1.92
CA GLU A 68 6.48 -20.17 1.37
C GLU A 68 6.65 -19.10 2.48
N ILE A 69 6.33 -19.47 3.72
CA ILE A 69 6.37 -18.58 4.87
C ILE A 69 7.79 -18.62 5.47
N THR A 70 8.71 -17.88 4.86
CA THR A 70 10.12 -17.86 5.28
C THR A 70 10.50 -16.61 6.07
N ARG A 71 11.51 -16.75 6.95
CA ARG A 71 12.12 -15.61 7.66
C ARG A 71 12.75 -14.60 6.71
N ARG A 72 13.34 -15.09 5.61
CA ARG A 72 13.90 -14.24 4.55
C ARG A 72 12.80 -13.41 3.89
N GLY A 73 11.67 -14.04 3.55
CA GLY A 73 10.49 -13.35 3.02
C GLY A 73 10.01 -12.24 3.95
N PHE A 74 9.86 -12.54 5.24
CA PHE A 74 9.48 -11.54 6.24
C PHE A 74 10.48 -10.36 6.31
N ARG A 75 11.79 -10.62 6.30
CA ARG A 75 12.81 -9.56 6.30
C ARG A 75 12.71 -8.67 5.07
N ARG A 76 12.70 -9.29 3.88
CA ARG A 76 12.62 -8.58 2.60
C ARG A 76 11.35 -7.74 2.50
N PHE A 77 10.23 -8.26 2.99
CA PHE A 77 8.93 -7.62 2.84
C PHE A 77 8.65 -6.55 3.90
N LEU A 78 8.99 -6.80 5.17
CA LEU A 78 8.54 -5.98 6.30
C LEU A 78 9.68 -5.35 7.11
N CYS A 79 10.93 -5.76 6.92
CA CYS A 79 12.08 -5.18 7.64
C CYS A 79 12.96 -4.29 6.77
N GLU A 80 12.79 -4.33 5.45
CA GLU A 80 13.54 -3.50 4.50
C GLU A 80 12.67 -2.34 4.02
N SER A 81 13.22 -1.13 4.07
CA SER A 81 12.52 0.08 3.62
C SER A 81 13.45 1.03 2.88
N PRO A 82 12.97 1.69 1.80
CA PRO A 82 13.70 2.76 1.15
C PRO A 82 13.67 4.08 1.95
N VAL A 83 12.76 4.22 2.92
CA VAL A 83 12.54 5.44 3.70
C VAL A 83 13.66 5.62 4.73
N GLN A 84 14.33 6.76 4.68
CA GLN A 84 15.42 7.07 5.60
C GLN A 84 14.88 7.59 6.95
N SER A 85 15.37 6.99 8.03
CA SER A 85 15.06 7.41 9.39
C SER A 85 15.78 8.72 9.76
N LYS A 86 15.04 9.76 10.11
CA LYS A 86 15.60 11.06 10.56
C LYS A 86 14.60 11.86 11.38
N PHE A 87 15.10 12.79 12.17
CA PHE A 87 14.26 13.83 12.79
C PHE A 87 14.26 15.09 11.94
N ILE A 88 13.11 15.73 11.81
CA ILE A 88 12.94 17.04 11.19
C ILE A 88 12.34 18.02 12.19
N THR A 89 12.59 19.31 11.98
CA THR A 89 11.89 20.38 12.69
C THR A 89 10.74 20.87 11.80
N THR A 90 9.52 20.78 12.31
CA THR A 90 8.31 21.25 11.63
C THR A 90 8.21 22.78 11.64
N ALA A 91 7.28 23.34 10.85
CA ALA A 91 7.09 24.79 10.79
C ALA A 91 6.67 25.41 12.13
N ASP A 92 6.01 24.64 13.00
CA ASP A 92 5.66 25.02 14.38
C ASP A 92 6.79 24.76 15.40
N GLY A 93 8.00 24.40 14.93
CA GLY A 93 9.20 24.25 15.75
C GLY A 93 9.26 22.95 16.56
N LYS A 94 8.41 21.96 16.25
CA LYS A 94 8.42 20.65 16.93
C LYS A 94 9.34 19.69 16.20
N GLU A 95 9.94 18.77 16.96
CA GLU A 95 10.62 17.63 16.36
C GLU A 95 9.60 16.58 15.91
N GLN A 96 9.74 16.12 14.67
CA GLN A 96 8.96 15.05 14.08
C GLN A 96 9.90 14.00 13.52
N PHE A 97 9.66 12.74 13.88
CA PHE A 97 10.41 11.61 13.36
C PHE A 97 9.89 11.22 11.98
N LEU A 98 10.77 10.89 11.05
CA LEU A 98 10.45 10.29 9.76
C LEU A 98 11.17 8.95 9.67
N GLY A 99 10.56 7.97 9.03
CA GLY A 99 11.13 6.64 8.90
C GLY A 99 10.07 5.54 8.95
N SER A 100 10.49 4.33 8.66
CA SER A 100 9.61 3.16 8.79
C SER A 100 9.65 2.62 10.20
N VAL A 101 8.50 2.19 10.72
CA VAL A 101 8.33 1.65 12.06
C VAL A 101 7.35 0.49 12.08
N HIS A 102 7.50 -0.38 13.07
CA HIS A 102 6.52 -1.39 13.43
C HIS A 102 5.69 -0.91 14.63
N GLN A 103 4.42 -0.60 14.39
CA GLN A 103 3.45 -0.36 15.44
C GLN A 103 2.98 -1.70 16.02
N CYS A 104 3.50 -2.05 17.20
CA CYS A 104 3.32 -3.34 17.85
C CYS A 104 2.18 -3.28 18.87
N TYR A 105 1.21 -4.19 18.74
CA TYR A 105 0.07 -4.32 19.65
C TYR A 105 0.27 -5.54 20.54
N ARG A 106 0.34 -5.30 21.85
CA ARG A 106 0.60 -6.33 22.85
C ARG A 106 -0.60 -6.49 23.76
N LEU A 107 -1.09 -7.72 23.90
CA LEU A 107 -2.15 -8.08 24.82
C LEU A 107 -1.57 -8.99 25.90
N ASP A 108 -1.62 -8.56 27.15
CA ASP A 108 -1.02 -9.25 28.30
C ASP A 108 0.48 -9.55 28.10
N GLY A 109 1.18 -8.61 27.44
CA GLY A 109 2.60 -8.71 27.11
C GLY A 109 2.91 -9.50 25.83
N LYS A 110 1.96 -10.28 25.28
CA LYS A 110 2.15 -11.04 24.04
C LYS A 110 1.90 -10.16 22.82
N LEU A 111 2.82 -10.14 21.84
CA LEU A 111 2.56 -9.49 20.55
C LEU A 111 1.44 -10.21 19.79
N VAL A 112 0.41 -9.46 19.41
CA VAL A 112 -0.78 -9.99 18.73
C VAL A 112 -1.10 -9.29 17.42
N ALA A 113 -0.53 -8.12 17.15
CA ALA A 113 -0.62 -7.47 15.84
C ALA A 113 0.56 -6.53 15.58
N ILE A 114 0.81 -6.26 14.31
CA ILE A 114 1.85 -5.35 13.83
C ILE A 114 1.27 -4.53 12.68
N GLY A 115 1.30 -3.20 12.82
CA GLY A 115 1.17 -2.27 11.71
C GLY A 115 2.57 -1.89 11.20
N VAL A 116 2.81 -2.05 9.91
CA VAL A 116 4.03 -1.61 9.23
C VAL A 116 3.73 -0.26 8.62
N LEU A 117 4.40 0.77 9.12
CA LEU A 117 4.08 2.17 8.82
C LEU A 117 5.30 2.89 8.29
N ASP A 118 5.10 3.74 7.27
CA ASP A 118 6.05 4.77 6.90
C ASP A 118 5.58 6.13 7.43
N LEU A 119 6.41 6.76 8.25
CA LEU A 119 6.19 8.09 8.78
C LEU A 119 6.89 9.09 7.86
N LEU A 120 6.10 9.87 7.14
CA LEU A 120 6.55 10.81 6.11
C LEU A 120 6.15 12.24 6.51
N PRO A 121 6.75 13.29 5.90
CA PRO A 121 6.58 14.68 6.36
C PRO A 121 5.14 15.19 6.51
N SER A 122 4.17 14.55 5.87
CA SER A 122 2.76 14.93 6.00
C SER A 122 1.83 13.75 6.21
N CYS A 123 2.33 12.51 6.30
CA CYS A 123 1.45 11.36 6.44
C CYS A 123 2.01 10.20 7.24
N VAL A 124 1.10 9.46 7.85
CA VAL A 124 1.29 8.08 8.28
C VAL A 124 0.80 7.18 7.14
N SER A 125 1.72 6.51 6.46
CA SER A 125 1.39 5.54 5.40
C SER A 125 1.28 4.15 5.99
N ALA A 126 0.10 3.54 5.89
CA ALA A 126 -0.16 2.18 6.34
C ALA A 126 0.25 1.19 5.23
N VAL A 127 1.47 0.67 5.33
CA VAL A 127 2.06 -0.22 4.32
C VAL A 127 1.45 -1.61 4.41
N TYR A 128 1.40 -2.16 5.62
CA TYR A 128 0.87 -3.50 5.86
C TYR A 128 0.35 -3.64 7.29
N PHE A 129 -0.63 -4.50 7.49
CA PHE A 129 -1.12 -4.83 8.83
C PHE A 129 -1.33 -6.34 8.93
N LEU A 130 -0.77 -6.93 9.99
CA LEU A 130 -0.85 -8.35 10.26
C LEU A 130 -1.17 -8.60 11.72
N TYR A 131 -1.83 -9.72 12.01
CA TYR A 131 -2.30 -10.03 13.34
C TYR A 131 -2.41 -11.53 13.59
N HIS A 132 -2.33 -11.91 14.86
CA HIS A 132 -2.51 -13.27 15.32
C HIS A 132 -4.00 -13.63 15.38
N GLU A 133 -4.36 -14.85 15.00
CA GLU A 133 -5.75 -15.35 14.93
C GLU A 133 -6.55 -15.15 16.22
N SER A 134 -5.86 -15.15 17.37
CA SER A 134 -6.46 -14.95 18.71
C SER A 134 -7.26 -13.67 18.86
N ILE A 135 -6.97 -12.64 18.05
CA ILE A 135 -7.69 -11.35 18.09
C ILE A 135 -8.61 -11.13 16.88
N HIS A 136 -8.75 -12.10 15.98
CA HIS A 136 -9.52 -11.96 14.74
C HIS A 136 -10.95 -11.46 14.97
N LYS A 137 -11.61 -11.99 16.01
CA LYS A 137 -12.99 -11.61 16.40
C LYS A 137 -13.17 -10.13 16.80
N TYR A 138 -12.10 -9.38 17.01
CA TYR A 138 -12.13 -7.98 17.41
C TYR A 138 -11.88 -6.99 16.25
N ALA A 139 -11.91 -7.46 15.00
CA ALA A 139 -11.68 -6.64 13.81
C ALA A 139 -10.40 -5.78 13.88
N PRO A 140 -9.23 -6.41 14.10
CA PRO A 140 -7.98 -5.70 14.42
C PRO A 140 -7.55 -4.68 13.36
N GLY A 141 -7.87 -4.90 12.08
CA GLY A 141 -7.57 -3.92 11.02
C GLY A 141 -8.32 -2.59 11.18
N LYS A 142 -9.57 -2.61 11.67
CA LYS A 142 -10.30 -1.37 11.98
C LYS A 142 -9.73 -0.66 13.19
N LEU A 143 -9.28 -1.42 14.19
CA LEU A 143 -8.61 -0.89 15.37
C LEU A 143 -7.29 -0.23 14.99
N SER A 144 -6.49 -0.86 14.11
CA SER A 144 -5.22 -0.27 13.67
C SER A 144 -5.42 1.00 12.88
N ALA A 145 -6.37 1.03 11.93
CA ALA A 145 -6.71 2.24 11.19
C ALA A 145 -7.05 3.42 12.12
N ILE A 146 -7.92 3.21 13.11
CA ILE A 146 -8.30 4.27 14.07
C ILE A 146 -7.09 4.70 14.92
N ARG A 147 -6.25 3.75 15.35
CA ARG A 147 -5.04 4.05 16.14
C ARG A 147 -3.99 4.79 15.33
N GLU A 148 -3.82 4.47 14.05
CA GLU A 148 -2.91 5.13 13.10
C GLU A 148 -3.39 6.54 12.74
N ILE A 149 -4.70 6.75 12.60
CA ILE A 149 -5.28 8.09 12.46
C ILE A 149 -5.03 8.92 13.73
N ALA A 150 -5.18 8.31 14.92
CA ALA A 150 -4.82 8.98 16.17
C ALA A 150 -3.33 9.33 16.20
N LEU A 151 -2.44 8.39 15.85
CA LEU A 151 -1.00 8.63 15.72
C LEU A 151 -0.71 9.80 14.78
N ALA A 152 -1.39 9.86 13.63
CA ALA A 152 -1.24 10.96 12.68
C ALA A 152 -1.51 12.31 13.35
N ARG A 153 -2.64 12.41 14.06
CA ARG A 153 -3.03 13.64 14.76
C ARG A 153 -2.09 14.00 15.91
N GLU A 154 -1.69 13.01 16.72
CA GLU A 154 -0.82 13.21 17.89
C GLU A 154 0.58 13.70 17.49
N ALA A 155 1.17 13.06 16.48
CA ALA A 155 2.54 13.32 16.03
C ALA A 155 2.63 14.37 14.92
N GLY A 156 1.52 15.05 14.60
CA GLY A 156 1.51 16.18 13.66
C GLY A 156 1.61 15.79 12.19
N TYR A 157 1.27 14.55 11.83
CA TYR A 157 1.09 14.15 10.45
C TYR A 157 -0.29 14.57 9.96
N ARG A 158 -0.35 15.20 8.80
CA ARG A 158 -1.59 15.79 8.28
C ARG A 158 -2.59 14.73 7.79
N TYR A 159 -2.09 13.60 7.31
CA TYR A 159 -2.90 12.59 6.64
C TYR A 159 -2.58 11.18 7.14
N TRP A 160 -3.57 10.31 7.05
CA TRP A 160 -3.38 8.87 7.12
C TRP A 160 -3.62 8.30 5.72
N TYR A 161 -2.68 7.50 5.23
CA TYR A 161 -2.68 6.96 3.88
C TYR A 161 -2.85 5.44 3.96
N PRO A 162 -4.07 4.91 3.72
CA PRO A 162 -4.32 3.47 3.76
C PRO A 162 -3.90 2.74 2.46
N GLY A 163 -3.13 3.39 1.58
CA GLY A 163 -2.72 2.87 0.28
C GLY A 163 -3.79 2.96 -0.80
N PHE A 164 -3.62 2.20 -1.89
CA PHE A 164 -4.52 2.21 -3.04
C PHE A 164 -5.97 1.88 -2.66
N TYR A 165 -6.90 2.25 -3.53
CA TYR A 165 -8.32 1.92 -3.41
C TYR A 165 -8.88 1.43 -4.74
N ILE A 166 -9.46 0.23 -4.73
CA ILE A 166 -10.18 -0.35 -5.86
C ILE A 166 -11.63 -0.54 -5.41
N HIS A 167 -12.56 0.22 -6.00
CA HIS A 167 -13.96 0.27 -5.55
C HIS A 167 -14.68 -1.09 -5.66
N SER A 168 -14.34 -1.87 -6.68
CA SER A 168 -14.88 -3.21 -6.90
C SER A 168 -14.32 -4.26 -5.94
N CYS A 169 -13.19 -4.02 -5.27
CA CYS A 169 -12.56 -4.98 -4.35
C CYS A 169 -13.22 -4.90 -2.95
N PRO A 170 -13.95 -5.94 -2.49
CA PRO A 170 -14.63 -5.91 -1.21
C PRO A 170 -13.68 -5.72 -0.02
N LYS A 171 -12.47 -6.28 -0.11
CA LYS A 171 -11.43 -6.16 0.94
C LYS A 171 -10.93 -4.73 1.13
N MET A 172 -11.16 -3.85 0.15
CA MET A 172 -10.70 -2.46 0.19
C MET A 172 -11.81 -1.46 0.54
N ARG A 173 -13.08 -1.88 0.53
CA ARG A 173 -14.23 -0.98 0.77
C ARG A 173 -14.18 -0.28 2.12
N TYR A 174 -13.70 -0.97 3.15
CA TYR A 174 -13.58 -0.39 4.50
C TYR A 174 -12.76 0.91 4.52
N LYS A 175 -11.83 1.08 3.57
CA LYS A 175 -10.99 2.29 3.50
C LYS A 175 -11.83 3.53 3.32
N MET A 176 -13.03 3.46 2.73
CA MET A 176 -13.95 4.59 2.51
C MET A 176 -14.83 4.96 3.72
N ASP A 177 -14.77 4.20 4.81
CA ASP A 177 -15.59 4.44 6.00
C ASP A 177 -15.05 5.59 6.88
N TYR A 178 -13.79 6.01 6.68
CA TYR A 178 -13.06 6.98 7.52
C TYR A 178 -13.13 8.41 6.99
N THR A 179 -14.20 9.15 7.23
CA THR A 179 -14.38 10.51 6.66
C THR A 179 -13.73 11.62 7.49
N PRO A 180 -13.34 12.76 6.87
CA PRO A 180 -13.33 13.05 5.43
C PRO A 180 -12.17 12.35 4.68
N GLN A 181 -12.37 12.03 3.41
CA GLN A 181 -11.38 11.35 2.56
C GLN A 181 -11.11 12.07 1.27
N TYR A 182 -9.91 11.84 0.75
CA TYR A 182 -9.49 12.29 -0.55
C TYR A 182 -9.02 11.09 -1.37
N ILE A 183 -9.31 11.10 -2.67
CA ILE A 183 -8.82 10.11 -3.63
C ILE A 183 -7.89 10.81 -4.62
N LEU A 184 -6.84 10.13 -5.03
CA LEU A 184 -5.89 10.63 -6.03
C LEU A 184 -6.44 10.35 -7.43
N ASP A 185 -6.56 11.40 -8.26
CA ASP A 185 -6.83 11.24 -9.68
C ASP A 185 -5.62 10.60 -10.37
N PRO A 186 -5.78 9.46 -11.06
CA PRO A 186 -4.66 8.73 -11.66
C PRO A 186 -4.01 9.45 -12.84
N GLU A 187 -4.65 10.46 -13.43
CA GLU A 187 -4.13 11.18 -14.59
C GLU A 187 -3.43 12.47 -14.21
N THR A 188 -4.05 13.26 -13.33
CA THR A 188 -3.53 14.57 -12.94
C THR A 188 -2.70 14.52 -11.66
N LEU A 189 -2.78 13.42 -10.90
CA LEU A 189 -2.16 13.27 -9.58
C LEU A 189 -2.64 14.34 -8.57
N THR A 190 -3.86 14.83 -8.75
CA THR A 190 -4.52 15.75 -7.82
C THR A 190 -5.38 14.99 -6.82
N TRP A 191 -5.53 15.55 -5.61
CA TRP A 191 -6.37 14.98 -4.56
C TRP A 191 -7.75 15.62 -4.57
N ASP A 192 -8.78 14.80 -4.75
CA ASP A 192 -10.18 15.22 -4.78
C ASP A 192 -10.93 14.68 -3.57
N LEU A 193 -11.81 15.49 -2.99
CA LEU A 193 -12.65 15.07 -1.88
C LEU A 193 -13.60 13.96 -2.34
N VAL A 194 -13.64 12.85 -1.60
CA VAL A 194 -14.60 11.78 -1.83
C VAL A 194 -15.96 12.21 -1.31
N ASP A 195 -16.84 12.57 -2.24
CA ASP A 195 -18.24 12.86 -1.99
C ASP A 195 -19.15 11.81 -2.63
N LYS A 196 -20.46 12.03 -2.55
CA LYS A 196 -21.45 11.12 -3.16
C LYS A 196 -21.26 10.99 -4.67
N ARG A 197 -20.89 12.07 -5.36
CA ARG A 197 -20.67 12.07 -6.82
C ARG A 197 -19.51 11.16 -7.19
N VAL A 198 -18.38 11.27 -6.47
CA VAL A 198 -17.22 10.40 -6.66
C VAL A 198 -17.60 8.93 -6.43
N MET A 199 -18.33 8.64 -5.35
CA MET A 199 -18.78 7.28 -5.05
C MET A 199 -19.72 6.71 -6.13
N ASP A 200 -20.63 7.52 -6.66
CA ASP A 200 -21.53 7.11 -7.74
C ASP A 200 -20.76 6.84 -9.05
N LEU A 201 -19.73 7.63 -9.36
CA LEU A 201 -18.86 7.41 -10.53
C LEU A 201 -18.07 6.11 -10.40
N LEU A 202 -17.45 5.88 -9.24
CA LEU A 202 -16.71 4.65 -8.92
C LEU A 202 -17.61 3.40 -8.98
N GLY A 203 -18.90 3.54 -8.65
CA GLY A 203 -19.88 2.46 -8.78
C GLY A 203 -20.29 2.13 -10.22
N LYS A 204 -20.16 3.09 -11.15
CA LYS A 204 -20.58 2.94 -12.56
C LYS A 204 -19.43 2.58 -13.50
N LYS A 205 -18.21 3.04 -13.22
CA LYS A 205 -17.06 2.94 -14.12
C LYS A 205 -15.92 2.16 -13.46
N ARG A 206 -15.23 1.31 -14.23
CA ARG A 206 -14.04 0.58 -13.75
C ARG A 206 -12.82 1.48 -13.58
N TYR A 207 -12.75 2.55 -14.37
CA TYR A 207 -11.68 3.54 -14.33
C TYR A 207 -12.33 4.93 -14.25
N VAL A 208 -11.88 5.75 -13.30
CA VAL A 208 -12.40 7.10 -13.08
C VAL A 208 -11.22 8.05 -12.94
N SER A 209 -11.18 9.07 -13.80
CA SER A 209 -10.35 10.26 -13.65
C SER A 209 -11.30 11.45 -13.51
N LEU A 210 -11.34 12.05 -12.32
CA LEU A 210 -12.31 13.09 -11.97
C LEU A 210 -12.08 14.37 -12.76
N SER A 211 -10.85 14.64 -13.17
CA SER A 211 -10.51 15.72 -14.09
C SER A 211 -11.21 15.57 -15.45
N LYS A 212 -11.21 14.36 -16.03
CA LYS A 212 -11.96 14.06 -17.27
C LYS A 212 -13.47 14.11 -17.09
N GLU A 213 -13.98 13.66 -15.95
CA GLU A 213 -15.43 13.69 -15.68
C GLU A 213 -15.95 15.12 -15.48
N GLY A 214 -15.16 16.01 -14.87
CA GLY A 214 -15.51 17.42 -14.67
C GLY A 214 -15.69 18.19 -15.99
N ASP A 215 -14.85 17.92 -16.99
CA ASP A 215 -14.97 18.52 -18.32
C ASP A 215 -16.24 18.05 -19.05
N VAL A 216 -16.63 16.79 -18.86
CA VAL A 216 -17.84 16.21 -19.47
C VAL A 216 -19.11 16.75 -18.80
N ASP A 217 -19.14 16.91 -17.48
CA ASP A 217 -20.27 17.52 -16.76
C ASP A 217 -20.48 18.99 -17.16
N MET A 218 -19.40 19.75 -17.40
CA MET A 218 -19.46 21.14 -17.90
C MET A 218 -19.99 21.22 -19.33
N LEU A 219 -19.60 20.27 -20.20
CA LEU A 219 -20.11 20.15 -21.57
C LEU A 219 -21.59 19.74 -21.60
N ASP A 220 -22.00 18.78 -20.76
CA ASP A 220 -23.39 18.32 -20.67
C ASP A 220 -24.31 19.36 -20.03
N GLN A 221 -23.82 20.15 -19.07
CA GLN A 221 -24.53 21.31 -18.54
C GLN A 221 -24.62 22.46 -19.56
N GLY A 222 -23.59 22.67 -20.38
CA GLY A 222 -23.63 23.59 -21.53
C GLY A 222 -24.73 23.22 -22.53
N LEU A 223 -24.79 21.94 -22.92
CA LEU A 223 -25.81 21.39 -23.82
C LEU A 223 -27.23 21.45 -23.23
N LYS A 224 -27.39 21.20 -21.92
CA LYS A 224 -28.69 21.34 -21.22
C LYS A 224 -29.15 22.78 -21.08
N THR A 225 -28.21 23.73 -21.04
CA THR A 225 -28.53 25.17 -20.99
C THR A 225 -28.95 25.69 -22.36
N GLU A 226 -28.35 25.18 -23.44
CA GLU A 226 -28.79 25.47 -24.82
C GLU A 226 -30.13 24.81 -25.16
N ALA A 227 -30.38 23.58 -24.70
CA ALA A 227 -31.67 22.90 -24.87
C ALA A 227 -32.83 23.57 -24.10
N ARG A 228 -32.54 24.27 -22.99
CA ARG A 228 -33.52 25.09 -22.25
C ARG A 228 -33.82 26.44 -22.91
N GLN A 229 -32.97 26.93 -23.81
CA GLN A 229 -33.26 28.14 -24.60
C GLN A 229 -34.05 27.84 -25.89
N SER A 230 -34.09 26.58 -26.36
CA SER A 230 -34.82 26.19 -27.57
C SER A 230 -36.20 25.57 -27.32
N SER A 231 -36.60 25.35 -26.06
CA SER A 231 -37.89 24.75 -25.68
C SER A 231 -38.79 25.78 -24.97
N ASN A 232 -39.12 26.85 -25.68
CA ASN A 232 -40.18 27.76 -25.29
C ASN A 232 -41.16 27.97 -26.46
N ASP A 233 -41.78 26.87 -26.91
CA ASP A 233 -43.05 26.94 -27.63
C ASP A 233 -43.88 25.66 -27.48
N GLY A 234 -45.10 25.82 -26.96
CA GLY A 234 -46.26 24.98 -27.26
C GLY A 234 -46.44 23.61 -26.57
N GLY A 235 -47.48 23.50 -25.73
CA GLY A 235 -48.42 22.37 -25.81
C GLY A 235 -48.58 21.49 -24.56
N VAL A 236 -49.68 21.72 -23.84
CA VAL A 236 -50.25 20.86 -22.78
C VAL A 236 -50.80 19.56 -23.36
N VAL A 237 -50.53 18.40 -22.73
CA VAL A 237 -51.52 17.32 -22.48
C VAL A 237 -51.00 16.36 -21.39
N ASP A 238 -51.89 16.10 -20.44
CA ASP A 238 -51.83 15.13 -19.34
C ASP A 238 -51.82 13.67 -19.81
N ALA A 239 -51.13 12.79 -19.09
CA ALA A 239 -51.56 11.41 -18.84
C ALA A 239 -50.77 10.77 -17.68
N ASN A 240 -51.50 10.43 -16.61
CA ASN A 240 -51.10 9.56 -15.52
C ASN A 240 -50.80 8.12 -15.99
N ALA A 241 -49.84 7.46 -15.35
CA ALA A 241 -49.91 6.03 -15.02
C ALA A 241 -48.94 5.72 -13.87
N GLU A 242 -49.50 5.17 -12.79
CA GLU A 242 -48.84 4.64 -11.60
C GLU A 242 -48.33 3.21 -11.83
N ASP A 243 -47.59 2.72 -10.83
CA ASP A 243 -47.28 1.31 -10.51
C ASP A 243 -46.17 0.62 -11.33
N GLU A 244 -45.27 -0.19 -10.75
CA GLU A 244 -45.33 -0.93 -9.48
C GLU A 244 -43.91 -1.36 -9.05
N VAL A 245 -43.78 -1.63 -7.75
CA VAL A 245 -42.58 -2.12 -7.06
C VAL A 245 -42.47 -3.63 -7.23
N GLU A 246 -41.28 -4.16 -7.53
CA GLU A 246 -41.00 -5.59 -7.30
C GLU A 246 -39.69 -5.79 -6.52
N HIS A 247 -39.85 -6.38 -5.33
CA HIS A 247 -38.80 -6.90 -4.48
C HIS A 247 -38.35 -8.28 -4.97
N GLY A 248 -37.07 -8.44 -5.26
CA GLY A 248 -36.44 -9.73 -5.52
C GLY A 248 -35.32 -10.01 -4.51
N HIS A 249 -35.62 -10.82 -3.48
CA HIS A 249 -34.62 -11.54 -2.69
C HIS A 249 -33.95 -12.62 -3.57
N GLY A 250 -32.62 -12.71 -3.54
CA GLY A 250 -31.87 -13.72 -4.29
C GLY A 250 -30.46 -13.93 -3.75
N GLU A 251 -30.36 -14.86 -2.81
CA GLU A 251 -29.28 -15.78 -2.44
C GLU A 251 -27.82 -15.53 -2.87
N GLN A 252 -26.95 -15.66 -1.86
CA GLN A 252 -25.49 -15.66 -1.91
C GLN A 252 -24.97 -16.88 -2.68
N GLN A 253 -24.17 -16.64 -3.72
CA GLN A 253 -23.21 -17.60 -4.26
C GLN A 253 -21.83 -16.96 -4.25
N ASP A 254 -20.96 -17.53 -3.43
CA ASP A 254 -19.53 -17.20 -3.33
C ASP A 254 -18.81 -17.63 -4.61
N GLU A 255 -18.67 -16.71 -5.56
CA GLU A 255 -17.70 -16.85 -6.63
C GLU A 255 -16.36 -16.26 -6.19
N LYS A 256 -15.43 -17.17 -5.92
CA LYS A 256 -14.00 -16.90 -5.69
C LYS A 256 -13.39 -16.21 -6.91
N GLN A 257 -13.26 -14.89 -6.87
CA GLN A 257 -12.20 -14.19 -7.60
C GLN A 257 -11.09 -13.89 -6.60
N GLY A 258 -10.16 -14.85 -6.50
CA GLY A 258 -8.84 -14.57 -5.96
C GLY A 258 -8.14 -13.68 -6.96
N GLU A 259 -7.96 -12.42 -6.61
CA GLU A 259 -6.86 -11.61 -7.15
C GLU A 259 -5.57 -12.33 -6.76
N LYS A 260 -5.10 -13.22 -7.63
CA LYS A 260 -3.66 -13.45 -7.76
C LYS A 260 -3.10 -12.09 -8.14
N GLN A 261 -2.50 -11.41 -7.17
CA GLN A 261 -1.40 -10.54 -7.53
C GLN A 261 -0.37 -11.46 -8.17
N ASP A 262 -0.04 -11.20 -9.43
CA ASP A 262 1.14 -11.74 -10.08
C ASP A 262 2.36 -11.20 -9.32
N GLY A 263 2.61 -11.79 -8.15
CA GLY A 263 3.94 -11.92 -7.61
C GLY A 263 4.44 -13.24 -8.20
N ASP A 264 5.52 -13.16 -8.97
CA ASP A 264 6.26 -14.33 -9.43
C ASP A 264 6.33 -15.36 -8.31
N SER A 265 5.64 -16.48 -8.54
CA SER A 265 5.76 -17.69 -7.75
C SER A 265 7.09 -18.34 -8.12
N ASP A 266 8.20 -17.74 -7.71
CA ASP A 266 9.43 -18.49 -7.52
C ASP A 266 9.31 -19.25 -6.19
N CYS A 267 8.62 -20.38 -6.28
CA CYS A 267 8.82 -21.49 -5.37
C CYS A 267 10.25 -22.02 -5.55
N HIS A 268 11.22 -21.39 -4.88
CA HIS A 268 12.58 -21.92 -4.82
C HIS A 268 13.07 -21.99 -3.37
N ASP A 269 12.58 -23.01 -2.67
CA ASP A 269 13.38 -23.68 -1.63
C ASP A 269 14.25 -24.74 -2.34
N CYS A 270 15.26 -24.28 -3.10
CA CYS A 270 16.43 -25.10 -3.49
C CYS A 270 17.70 -24.27 -3.34
N TYR A 271 18.05 -23.88 -2.11
CA TYR A 271 19.22 -23.06 -1.82
C TYR A 271 20.59 -23.75 -1.99
N GLU A 272 20.67 -24.84 -2.75
CA GLU A 272 21.94 -25.45 -3.14
C GLU A 272 22.11 -25.65 -4.66
N GLU A 273 21.11 -25.36 -5.51
CA GLU A 273 21.22 -25.54 -6.98
C GLU A 273 21.40 -24.22 -7.76
N ASP A 274 21.06 -23.05 -7.21
CA ASP A 274 21.15 -21.76 -7.94
C ASP A 274 22.57 -21.23 -8.17
N ASN A 275 23.56 -21.76 -7.46
CA ASN A 275 24.95 -21.32 -7.67
C ASN A 275 25.48 -21.73 -9.05
N ASP A 276 24.88 -22.74 -9.68
CA ASP A 276 25.19 -23.21 -11.04
C ASP A 276 24.46 -22.41 -12.14
N MET A 277 23.45 -21.60 -11.78
CA MET A 277 22.71 -20.74 -12.73
C MET A 277 23.31 -19.34 -12.85
N PHE A 278 24.11 -18.91 -11.88
CA PHE A 278 24.81 -17.62 -11.94
C PHE A 278 25.94 -17.69 -12.98
N LEU A 279 25.85 -16.88 -14.03
CA LEU A 279 26.71 -16.95 -15.21
C LEU A 279 28.21 -16.94 -14.84
N PHE A 280 28.59 -16.10 -13.88
CA PHE A 280 29.98 -15.95 -13.46
C PHE A 280 30.59 -17.17 -12.77
N ASN A 281 29.76 -18.13 -12.33
CA ASN A 281 30.20 -19.39 -11.74
C ASN A 281 30.33 -20.52 -12.77
N THR A 282 29.76 -20.35 -13.97
CA THR A 282 29.69 -21.41 -15.00
C THR A 282 31.04 -21.70 -15.68
N GLY A 283 32.01 -20.79 -15.58
CA GLY A 283 33.34 -20.93 -16.20
C GLY A 283 33.30 -20.99 -17.73
N MET A 284 32.24 -20.46 -18.37
CA MET A 284 32.08 -20.49 -19.82
C MET A 284 33.18 -19.67 -20.54
N PRO A 285 33.95 -20.27 -21.46
CA PRO A 285 34.94 -19.54 -22.24
C PRO A 285 34.32 -18.41 -23.07
N GLY A 286 34.88 -17.21 -22.97
CA GLY A 286 34.44 -16.02 -23.72
C GLY A 286 33.47 -15.11 -22.97
N VAL A 287 33.03 -15.49 -21.77
CA VAL A 287 32.25 -14.63 -20.86
C VAL A 287 33.21 -13.75 -20.05
N MET A 288 32.86 -12.47 -19.88
CA MET A 288 33.64 -11.56 -19.03
C MET A 288 33.59 -11.99 -17.55
N SER A 289 34.69 -11.82 -16.83
CA SER A 289 34.75 -12.03 -15.39
C SER A 289 34.02 -10.93 -14.61
N LEU A 290 33.69 -11.22 -13.34
CA LEU A 290 33.09 -10.24 -12.43
C LEU A 290 33.91 -8.95 -12.31
N ASP A 291 35.24 -9.07 -12.25
CA ASP A 291 36.12 -7.90 -12.10
C ASP A 291 36.18 -7.07 -13.39
N GLU A 292 36.11 -7.72 -14.56
CA GLU A 292 36.02 -7.02 -15.85
C GLU A 292 34.70 -6.27 -15.97
N VAL A 293 33.57 -6.88 -15.59
CA VAL A 293 32.27 -6.20 -15.62
C VAL A 293 32.18 -5.05 -14.62
N ARG A 294 32.79 -5.19 -13.43
CA ARG A 294 32.89 -4.09 -12.46
C ARG A 294 33.67 -2.89 -12.97
N SER A 295 34.58 -3.11 -13.92
CA SER A 295 35.40 -2.06 -14.51
C SER A 295 34.75 -1.36 -15.71
N LEU A 296 33.56 -1.80 -16.14
CA LEU A 296 32.80 -1.15 -17.20
C LEU A 296 32.10 0.11 -16.65
N ASP A 297 32.51 1.27 -17.13
CA ASP A 297 31.84 2.54 -16.83
C ASP A 297 30.42 2.55 -17.43
N GLU A 298 30.18 1.77 -18.49
CA GLU A 298 28.91 1.68 -19.21
C GLU A 298 27.80 0.99 -18.41
N LEU A 299 28.15 0.25 -17.35
CA LEU A 299 27.19 -0.50 -16.54
C LEU A 299 26.11 0.41 -15.94
N ASP A 300 26.47 1.64 -15.56
CA ASP A 300 25.56 2.64 -14.98
C ASP A 300 24.76 3.41 -16.04
N HIS A 301 25.08 3.24 -17.33
CA HIS A 301 24.52 4.03 -18.43
C HIS A 301 23.72 3.21 -19.45
N ILE A 302 23.45 1.93 -19.16
CA ILE A 302 22.62 1.07 -20.01
C ILE A 302 21.19 1.62 -20.06
N LYS A 303 20.63 1.74 -21.26
CA LYS A 303 19.28 2.27 -21.46
C LYS A 303 18.22 1.21 -21.16
N LEU A 304 17.23 1.60 -20.38
CA LEU A 304 16.08 0.80 -20.00
C LEU A 304 14.81 1.43 -20.55
N ARG A 305 13.94 0.61 -21.15
CA ARG A 305 12.55 0.95 -21.43
C ARG A 305 11.64 0.20 -20.47
N ILE A 306 10.92 0.94 -19.64
CA ILE A 306 10.12 0.38 -18.54
C ILE A 306 8.63 0.38 -18.89
N ASP A 307 8.17 1.36 -19.68
CA ASP A 307 6.77 1.53 -20.02
C ASP A 307 6.53 1.85 -21.51
N GLY A 308 5.25 1.89 -21.88
CA GLY A 308 4.81 2.23 -23.23
C GLY A 308 4.99 3.71 -23.62
N SER A 309 5.53 4.57 -22.74
CA SER A 309 5.73 6.00 -23.05
C SER A 309 6.87 6.23 -24.05
N GLY A 310 7.73 5.22 -24.25
CA GLY A 310 8.92 5.31 -25.10
C GLY A 310 10.08 6.05 -24.43
N ARG A 311 9.96 6.41 -23.15
CA ARG A 311 11.04 7.04 -22.39
C ARG A 311 12.13 6.02 -22.06
N LEU A 312 13.38 6.43 -22.25
CA LEU A 312 14.56 5.66 -21.84
C LEU A 312 15.11 6.21 -20.53
N VAL A 313 15.42 5.32 -19.59
CA VAL A 313 16.02 5.61 -18.28
C VAL A 313 17.36 4.89 -18.19
N GLU A 314 18.36 5.48 -17.55
CA GLU A 314 19.64 4.79 -17.35
C GLU A 314 19.59 3.87 -16.13
N THR A 315 20.32 2.76 -16.16
CA THR A 315 20.44 1.85 -15.02
C THR A 315 20.88 2.55 -13.74
N GLY A 316 21.80 3.51 -13.84
CA GLY A 316 22.29 4.33 -12.73
C GLY A 316 21.24 5.25 -12.10
N ASP A 317 20.16 5.59 -12.83
CA ASP A 317 19.07 6.42 -12.31
C ASP A 317 18.11 5.63 -11.39
N LEU A 318 18.23 4.30 -11.34
CA LEU A 318 17.36 3.46 -10.52
C LEU A 318 17.72 3.59 -9.04
N VAL A 319 16.70 3.80 -8.20
CA VAL A 319 16.83 4.01 -6.75
C VAL A 319 17.61 2.89 -6.05
N ALA A 320 17.44 1.64 -6.50
CA ALA A 320 18.11 0.48 -5.91
C ALA A 320 19.54 0.26 -6.45
N TRP A 321 19.93 0.89 -7.56
CA TRP A 321 21.17 0.59 -8.29
C TRP A 321 22.45 0.77 -7.48
N PRO A 322 22.62 1.84 -6.68
CA PRO A 322 23.83 2.03 -5.88
C PRO A 322 23.92 1.05 -4.69
N ARG A 323 22.81 0.40 -4.33
CA ARG A 323 22.70 -0.53 -3.18
C ARG A 323 22.91 -1.99 -3.59
N GLN A 324 22.97 -2.28 -4.88
CA GLN A 324 23.14 -3.61 -5.42
C GLN A 324 24.59 -3.86 -5.84
N ASP A 325 25.03 -5.12 -5.79
CA ASP A 325 26.35 -5.57 -6.24
C ASP A 325 26.21 -6.61 -7.34
N VAL A 326 27.08 -6.53 -8.34
CA VAL A 326 27.07 -7.43 -9.51
C VAL A 326 27.38 -8.89 -9.15
N GLY A 327 28.06 -9.15 -8.03
CA GLY A 327 28.34 -10.49 -7.53
C GLY A 327 27.22 -11.09 -6.68
N THR A 328 26.13 -10.37 -6.46
CA THR A 328 24.98 -10.85 -5.68
C THR A 328 23.87 -11.33 -6.61
N HIS A 329 23.78 -12.65 -6.83
CA HIS A 329 22.75 -13.27 -7.65
C HIS A 329 21.32 -12.86 -7.23
N GLY A 330 20.43 -12.74 -8.22
CA GLY A 330 19.00 -12.45 -8.01
C GLY A 330 18.65 -10.97 -7.83
N CYS A 331 19.58 -10.04 -8.10
CA CYS A 331 19.27 -8.62 -8.17
C CYS A 331 19.40 -8.08 -9.61
N LEU A 332 18.70 -6.98 -9.91
CA LEU A 332 18.68 -6.40 -11.26
C LEU A 332 20.09 -6.06 -11.76
N LYS A 333 20.94 -5.48 -10.91
CA LYS A 333 22.33 -5.15 -11.26
C LYS A 333 23.16 -6.37 -11.63
N ALA A 334 22.97 -7.50 -10.94
CA ALA A 334 23.60 -8.77 -11.29
C ALA A 334 23.06 -9.31 -12.61
N GLY A 335 21.75 -9.30 -12.83
CA GLY A 335 21.15 -9.77 -14.10
C GLY A 335 21.60 -8.95 -15.32
N ILE A 336 21.70 -7.62 -15.18
CA ILE A 336 22.29 -6.77 -16.23
C ILE A 336 23.77 -7.11 -16.42
N ALA A 337 24.54 -7.28 -15.35
CA ALA A 337 25.95 -7.65 -15.43
C ALA A 337 26.18 -8.99 -16.14
N GLU A 338 25.33 -9.99 -15.89
CA GLU A 338 25.38 -11.29 -16.59
C GLU A 338 25.08 -11.13 -18.10
N LEU A 339 24.09 -10.32 -18.45
CA LEU A 339 23.80 -9.98 -19.84
C LEU A 339 25.00 -9.32 -20.52
N LEU A 340 25.63 -8.34 -19.87
CA LEU A 340 26.81 -7.66 -20.41
C LEU A 340 28.00 -8.61 -20.56
N ALA A 341 28.21 -9.49 -19.58
CA ALA A 341 29.29 -10.46 -19.59
C ALA A 341 29.16 -11.46 -20.75
N ALA A 342 27.93 -11.82 -21.12
CA ALA A 342 27.64 -12.70 -22.24
C ALA A 342 27.71 -12.00 -23.61
N LEU A 343 27.29 -10.73 -23.70
CA LEU A 343 27.31 -9.96 -24.95
C LEU A 343 28.71 -9.43 -25.29
N GLY A 344 29.51 -9.11 -24.28
CA GLY A 344 30.83 -8.50 -24.43
C GLY A 344 30.77 -6.98 -24.71
N PRO A 345 31.93 -6.31 -24.64
CA PRO A 345 32.01 -4.84 -24.64
C PRO A 345 31.63 -4.20 -26.00
N GLU A 346 31.77 -4.92 -27.10
CA GLU A 346 31.52 -4.39 -28.45
C GLU A 346 30.03 -4.11 -28.75
N LEU A 347 29.12 -4.77 -28.02
CA LEU A 347 27.68 -4.65 -28.20
C LEU A 347 27.01 -3.72 -27.17
N LEU A 348 27.80 -3.09 -26.29
CA LEU A 348 27.28 -2.19 -25.26
C LEU A 348 26.80 -0.86 -25.87
N GLU A 349 27.46 -0.40 -26.93
CA GLU A 349 27.14 0.86 -27.59
C GLU A 349 25.80 0.72 -28.35
N GLY A 350 24.73 1.19 -27.72
CA GLY A 350 23.36 1.12 -28.27
C GLY A 350 22.49 -0.01 -27.70
N LEU A 351 22.97 -0.75 -26.69
CA LEU A 351 22.15 -1.73 -25.98
C LEU A 351 20.99 -1.03 -25.25
N CYS A 352 19.78 -1.51 -25.49
CA CYS A 352 18.59 -1.11 -24.75
C CYS A 352 17.89 -2.38 -24.23
N VAL A 353 17.63 -2.42 -22.93
CA VAL A 353 16.87 -3.50 -22.30
C VAL A 353 15.43 -3.05 -22.15
N ASP A 354 14.52 -3.84 -22.70
CA ASP A 354 13.10 -3.53 -22.77
C ASP A 354 12.30 -4.45 -21.85
N PHE A 355 11.74 -3.86 -20.80
CA PHE A 355 10.85 -4.53 -19.85
C PHE A 355 9.37 -4.28 -20.16
N TRP A 356 9.06 -3.43 -21.14
CA TRP A 356 7.68 -3.14 -21.48
C TRP A 356 7.05 -4.32 -22.24
N ASN A 357 5.97 -4.86 -21.68
CA ASN A 357 5.15 -5.85 -22.36
C ASN A 357 3.73 -5.30 -22.57
N PRO A 358 3.28 -5.06 -23.82
CA PRO A 358 1.95 -4.54 -24.09
C PRO A 358 0.81 -5.54 -23.80
N ALA A 359 1.14 -6.79 -23.45
CA ALA A 359 0.17 -7.83 -23.12
C ALA A 359 -0.16 -7.94 -21.62
N PHE A 360 0.48 -7.14 -20.77
CA PHE A 360 0.21 -7.07 -19.32
C PHE A 360 -0.34 -5.71 -18.91
#